data_AF-A0A1F3VEW8-F1
#
_entry.id   AF-A0A1F3VEW8-F1
#
_cell.length_a   1.000
_cell.length_b   1.000
_cell.length_c   1.000
_cell.angle_alpha   90.00
_cell.angle_beta   90.00
_cell.angle_gamma   90.00
#
_symmetry.space_group_name_H-M   'P 1'
#
loop_
_entity.id
_entity.type
_entity.pdbx_description
1 polymer ?
#
loop_
_entity_poly.entity_id
_entity_poly.type
_entity_poly.pdbx_seq_one_letter_code
_entity_poly.pdbx_strand_id
1 'polypeptide(L)'
;MSIMTFIIFLSSPLLSEERSESFWIQAHDTYIKVLAPEQYTPGITVIISNKTLARLLGKVVTASGKVLQFVTIDSEESVSVKIDAISKESVFFVPLVPAFQEVELKFGKKTYEIPPKR
;
A
#
# COMPACT_ATOMS: atom_id res chain seq x y z
N MET A 1 2.49 -2.31 -63.13
CA MET A 1 2.88 -3.01 -61.90
C MET A 1 3.07 -1.97 -60.82
N SER A 2 2.11 -1.80 -59.91
CA SER A 2 2.30 -1.00 -58.70
C SER A 2 1.27 -1.46 -57.68
N ILE A 3 1.73 -2.22 -56.69
CA ILE A 3 0.91 -2.71 -55.58
C ILE A 3 1.12 -1.71 -54.44
N MET A 4 0.09 -0.93 -54.15
CA MET A 4 0.10 0.09 -53.11
C MET A 4 -0.16 -0.58 -51.76
N THR A 5 0.88 -0.73 -50.95
CA THR A 5 0.85 -1.35 -49.62
C THR A 5 0.18 -0.41 -48.61
N PHE A 6 -0.97 -0.80 -48.08
CA PHE A 6 -1.66 -0.12 -46.99
C PHE A 6 -1.19 -0.71 -45.65
N ILE A 7 -0.23 -0.06 -44.98
CA ILE A 7 0.25 -0.47 -43.65
C ILE A 7 -0.64 0.21 -42.61
N ILE A 8 -1.58 -0.54 -42.04
CA ILE A 8 -2.37 -0.11 -40.88
C ILE A 8 -1.50 -0.31 -39.64
N PHE A 9 -1.00 0.78 -39.07
CA PHE A 9 -0.44 0.82 -37.73
C PHE A 9 -1.56 0.52 -36.72
N LEU A 10 -1.70 -0.74 -36.35
CA LEU A 10 -2.56 -1.19 -35.27
C LEU A 10 -1.83 -0.97 -33.93
N SER A 11 -1.75 0.29 -33.48
CA SER A 11 -1.27 0.60 -32.12
C SER A 11 -2.41 0.39 -31.14
N SER A 12 -2.51 -0.80 -30.55
CA SER A 12 -3.32 -1.02 -29.37
C SER A 12 -2.71 -0.26 -28.19
N PRO A 13 -3.50 0.49 -27.39
CA PRO A 13 -3.02 0.99 -26.12
C PRO A 13 -2.83 -0.20 -25.18
N LEU A 14 -1.57 -0.54 -24.90
CA LEU A 14 -1.21 -1.33 -23.73
C LEU A 14 -1.70 -0.55 -22.49
N LEU A 15 -2.87 -0.93 -21.96
CA LEU A 15 -3.22 -0.56 -20.59
C LEU A 15 -2.22 -1.26 -19.68
N SER A 16 -1.16 -0.53 -19.31
CA SER A 16 -0.27 -0.93 -18.23
C SER A 16 -1.02 -0.70 -16.93
N GLU A 17 -1.71 -1.74 -16.45
CA GLU A 17 -2.33 -1.74 -15.14
C GLU A 17 -1.22 -1.73 -14.08
N GLU A 18 -1.15 -0.67 -13.27
CA GLU A 18 -0.18 -0.55 -12.17
C GLU A 18 -0.41 -1.68 -11.17
N ARG A 19 0.44 -2.70 -11.23
CA ARG A 19 0.50 -3.76 -10.22
C ARG A 19 1.46 -3.30 -9.13
N SER A 20 0.93 -3.06 -7.93
CA SER A 20 1.79 -2.84 -6.77
C SER A 20 2.35 -4.19 -6.31
N GLU A 21 3.67 -4.31 -6.21
CA GLU A 21 4.35 -5.46 -5.58
C GLU A 21 4.49 -5.28 -4.06
N SER A 22 4.00 -4.16 -3.52
CA SER A 22 4.11 -3.76 -2.12
C SER A 22 2.76 -3.32 -1.56
N PHE A 23 2.61 -3.33 -0.23
CA PHE A 23 1.51 -2.60 0.40
C PHE A 23 1.88 -1.13 0.47
N TRP A 24 1.01 -0.25 -0.04
CA TRP A 24 1.18 1.19 0.09
C TRP A 24 0.06 1.77 0.93
N ILE A 25 0.39 2.22 2.13
CA ILE A 25 -0.51 2.86 3.07
C ILE A 25 -0.29 4.37 2.96
N GLN A 26 -1.35 5.12 2.68
CA GLN A 26 -1.34 6.58 2.60
C GLN A 26 -2.29 7.12 3.67
N ALA A 27 -1.73 7.77 4.69
CA ALA A 27 -2.51 8.40 5.75
C ALA A 27 -2.84 9.83 5.34
N HIS A 28 -4.12 10.14 5.17
CA HIS A 28 -4.64 11.48 4.96
C HIS A 28 -5.32 11.97 6.24
N ASP A 29 -5.56 13.28 6.36
CA ASP A 29 -6.12 13.87 7.58
C ASP A 29 -7.46 13.23 7.99
N THR A 30 -8.23 12.73 7.01
CA THR A 30 -9.57 12.19 7.23
C THR A 30 -9.73 10.72 6.88
N TYR A 31 -8.75 10.06 6.26
CA TYR A 31 -8.86 8.64 5.89
C TYR A 31 -7.49 8.02 5.69
N ILE A 32 -7.43 6.69 5.69
CA ILE A 32 -6.25 5.95 5.24
C ILE A 32 -6.60 5.21 3.96
N LYS A 33 -5.82 5.41 2.91
CA LYS A 33 -5.91 4.66 1.66
C LYS A 33 -4.84 3.57 1.64
N VAL A 34 -5.22 2.38 1.21
CA VAL A 34 -4.28 1.26 1.07
C VAL A 34 -4.35 0.70 -0.34
N LEU A 35 -3.21 0.64 -1.01
CA LEU A 35 -3.01 -0.16 -2.20
C LEU A 35 -2.35 -1.48 -1.78
N ALA A 36 -2.96 -2.61 -2.11
CA ALA A 36 -2.40 -3.90 -1.78
C ALA A 36 -1.96 -4.66 -3.02
N PRO A 37 -0.94 -5.53 -2.89
CA PRO A 37 -0.53 -6.39 -3.99
C PRO A 37 -1.61 -7.42 -4.30
N GLU A 38 -1.71 -7.78 -5.57
CA GLU A 38 -2.65 -8.81 -6.03
C GLU A 38 -2.32 -10.19 -5.45
N GLN A 39 -1.03 -10.48 -5.24
CA GLN A 39 -0.54 -11.78 -4.83
C GLN A 39 0.42 -11.67 -3.65
N TYR A 40 0.49 -12.73 -2.86
CA TYR A 40 1.46 -12.85 -1.78
C TYR A 40 2.85 -13.13 -2.34
N THR A 41 3.84 -12.38 -1.86
CA THR A 41 5.26 -12.61 -2.14
C THR A 41 6.06 -12.66 -0.83
N PRO A 42 7.00 -13.60 -0.67
CA PRO A 42 7.90 -13.63 0.48
C PRO A 42 8.72 -12.34 0.59
N GLY A 43 8.80 -11.75 1.78
CA GLY A 43 9.61 -10.55 2.03
C GLY A 43 8.95 -9.26 1.54
N ILE A 44 7.62 -9.19 1.61
CA ILE A 44 6.84 -8.04 1.17
C ILE A 44 7.25 -6.76 1.90
N THR A 45 7.25 -5.65 1.16
CA THR A 45 7.48 -4.31 1.71
C THR A 45 6.15 -3.61 1.95
N VAL A 46 6.06 -2.92 3.08
CA VAL A 46 4.99 -1.98 3.40
C VAL A 46 5.55 -0.58 3.35
N ILE A 47 5.08 0.23 2.41
CA ILE A 47 5.41 1.63 2.27
C ILE A 47 4.32 2.42 2.98
N ILE A 48 4.69 3.21 3.97
CA ILE A 48 3.77 4.04 4.74
C ILE A 48 4.10 5.48 4.43
N SER A 49 3.13 6.20 3.85
CA SER A 49 3.23 7.60 3.43
C SER A 49 2.34 8.46 4.30
N ASN A 50 2.92 9.52 4.86
CA ASN A 50 2.19 10.49 5.64
C ASN A 50 1.77 11.66 4.74
N LYS A 51 0.49 11.71 4.37
CA LYS A 51 -0.14 12.81 3.62
C LYS A 51 -1.00 13.69 4.52
N THR A 52 -0.77 13.62 5.83
CA THR A 52 -1.39 14.50 6.82
C THR A 52 -0.52 15.73 7.06
N LEU A 53 -1.10 16.79 7.63
CA LEU A 53 -0.35 17.98 8.04
C LEU A 53 0.45 17.78 9.34
N ALA A 54 0.27 16.66 10.03
CA ALA A 54 0.90 16.36 11.31
C ALA A 54 1.93 15.23 11.18
N ARG A 55 2.76 15.04 12.20
CA ARG A 55 3.64 13.87 12.30
C ARG A 55 2.80 12.62 12.57
N LEU A 56 3.07 11.55 11.81
CA LEU A 56 2.43 10.25 11.95
C LEU A 56 3.30 9.32 12.81
N LEU A 57 2.73 8.80 13.90
CA LEU A 57 3.27 7.75 14.74
C LEU A 57 2.44 6.49 14.55
N GLY A 58 3.08 5.35 14.36
CA GLY A 58 2.37 4.08 14.18
C GLY A 58 3.23 2.89 14.52
N LYS A 59 2.61 1.71 14.45
CA LYS A 59 3.30 0.43 14.56
C LYS A 59 2.73 -0.58 13.59
N VAL A 60 3.59 -1.46 13.11
CA VAL A 60 3.20 -2.64 12.34
C VAL A 60 3.20 -3.84 13.28
N VAL A 61 2.11 -4.58 13.33
CA VAL A 61 1.90 -5.72 14.25
C VAL A 61 1.36 -6.94 13.53
N THR A 62 1.65 -8.13 14.03
CA THR A 62 1.00 -9.37 13.58
C THR A 62 -0.36 -9.57 14.26
N ALA A 63 -1.17 -10.49 13.75
CA ALA A 63 -2.44 -10.91 14.39
C ALA A 63 -2.25 -11.42 15.83
N SER A 64 -1.10 -12.01 16.13
CA SER A 64 -0.70 -12.42 17.49
C SER A 64 -0.32 -11.26 18.41
N GLY A 65 -0.30 -10.02 17.91
CA GLY A 65 0.04 -8.81 18.66
C GLY A 65 1.54 -8.53 18.75
N LYS A 66 2.39 -9.32 18.08
CA LYS A 66 3.84 -9.07 18.04
C LYS A 66 4.11 -7.80 17.24
N VAL A 67 4.82 -6.85 17.85
CA VAL A 67 5.26 -5.65 17.15
C VAL A 67 6.42 -5.99 16.23
N LEU A 68 6.26 -5.70 14.94
CA LEU A 68 7.30 -5.87 13.92
C LEU A 68 8.17 -4.61 13.83
N GLN A 69 7.56 -3.42 13.82
CA GLN A 69 8.27 -2.16 13.67
C GLN A 69 7.44 -1.00 14.23
N PHE A 70 8.09 -0.05 14.90
CA PHE A 70 7.53 1.28 15.17
C PHE A 70 7.97 2.26 14.08
N VAL A 71 7.06 3.14 13.67
CA VAL A 71 7.34 4.15 12.65
C VAL A 71 6.99 5.54 13.17
N THR A 72 7.85 6.49 12.81
CA THR A 72 7.63 7.93 12.97
C THR A 72 7.92 8.56 11.63
N ILE A 73 6.95 9.26 11.07
CA ILE A 73 6.98 9.76 9.69
C ILE A 73 6.54 11.21 9.72
N ASP A 74 7.42 12.12 9.30
CA ASP A 74 7.08 13.53 9.18
C ASP A 74 6.08 13.77 8.05
N SER A 75 5.45 14.96 8.04
CA SER A 75 4.46 15.32 7.03
C SER A 75 5.08 15.28 5.62
N GLU A 76 4.35 14.73 4.66
CA GLU A 76 4.77 14.47 3.27
C GLU A 76 5.89 13.44 3.09
N GLU A 77 6.39 12.83 4.16
CA GLU A 77 7.43 11.79 4.08
C GLU A 77 6.86 10.37 3.98
N SER A 78 7.74 9.40 3.70
CA SER A 78 7.39 7.98 3.63
C SER A 78 8.48 7.10 4.19
N VAL A 79 8.09 5.97 4.79
CA VAL A 79 9.01 4.95 5.29
C VAL A 79 8.65 3.59 4.70
N SER A 80 9.67 2.77 4.44
CA SER A 80 9.49 1.38 3.99
C SER A 80 9.81 0.42 5.13
N VAL A 81 8.88 -0.49 5.42
CA VAL A 81 9.04 -1.55 6.42
C VAL A 81 9.02 -2.89 5.69
N LYS A 82 10.11 -3.64 5.78
CA LYS A 82 10.16 -4.99 5.22
C LYS A 82 9.55 -5.98 6.22
N ILE A 83 8.59 -6.77 5.77
CA ILE A 83 7.99 -7.85 6.56
C ILE A 83 8.60 -9.15 6.07
N ASP A 84 9.44 -9.78 6.90
CA ASP A 84 9.98 -11.08 6.60
C ASP A 84 8.89 -12.15 6.65
N ALA A 85 8.92 -13.04 5.65
CA ALA A 85 7.89 -13.98 5.24
C ALA A 85 7.46 -15.05 6.29
N ILE A 86 7.92 -14.96 7.53
CA ILE A 86 7.73 -16.01 8.54
C ILE A 86 6.28 -16.04 9.04
N SER A 87 5.54 -14.93 9.00
CA SER A 87 4.15 -14.92 9.44
C SER A 87 3.19 -15.18 8.28
N LYS A 88 2.64 -16.40 8.21
CA LYS A 88 1.35 -16.68 7.55
C LYS A 88 0.18 -15.93 8.21
N GLU A 89 0.45 -15.21 9.29
CA GLU A 89 -0.50 -14.42 10.05
C GLU A 89 -0.82 -13.11 9.33
N SER A 90 -2.05 -12.62 9.50
CA SER A 90 -2.41 -11.26 9.09
C SER A 90 -1.50 -10.24 9.75
N VAL A 91 -1.15 -9.20 9.00
CA VAL A 91 -0.38 -8.06 9.50
C VAL A 91 -1.27 -6.82 9.49
N PHE A 92 -1.06 -5.97 10.49
CA PHE A 92 -1.83 -4.77 10.69
C PHE A 92 -0.91 -3.56 10.83
N PHE A 93 -1.34 -2.43 10.28
CA PHE A 93 -0.79 -1.13 10.61
C PHE A 93 -1.72 -0.42 11.60
N VAL A 94 -1.16 -0.03 12.74
CA VAL A 94 -1.87 0.64 13.83
C VAL A 94 -1.33 2.06 13.96
N PRO A 95 -2.05 3.07 13.47
CA PRO A 95 -1.70 4.47 13.69
C PRO A 95 -2.01 4.85 15.15
N LEU A 96 -0.98 5.37 15.83
CA LEU A 96 -1.04 5.82 17.22
C LEU A 96 -1.37 7.31 17.30
N VAL A 97 -0.77 8.12 16.41
CA VAL A 97 -1.01 9.56 16.32
C VAL A 97 -0.89 10.00 14.87
N PRO A 98 -1.88 10.70 14.28
CA PRO A 98 -3.25 10.80 14.77
C PRO A 98 -3.91 9.40 14.83
N ALA A 99 -4.82 9.20 15.78
CA ALA A 99 -5.43 7.90 16.01
C ALA A 99 -6.48 7.59 14.94
N PHE A 100 -6.27 6.54 14.15
CA PHE A 100 -7.26 6.00 13.23
C PHE A 100 -7.66 4.56 13.60
N GLN A 101 -8.50 3.96 12.77
CA GLN A 101 -8.75 2.53 12.83
C GLN A 101 -7.51 1.75 12.40
N GLU A 102 -7.33 0.59 13.03
CA GLU A 102 -6.31 -0.37 12.63
C GLU A 102 -6.58 -0.87 11.21
N VAL A 103 -5.49 -1.00 10.45
CA VAL A 103 -5.50 -1.29 9.02
C VAL A 103 -4.98 -2.71 8.80
N GLU A 104 -5.87 -3.65 8.49
CA GLU A 104 -5.47 -5.02 8.14
C GLU A 104 -4.94 -5.08 6.71
N LEU A 105 -3.70 -5.54 6.53
CA LEU A 105 -3.03 -5.66 5.25
C LEU A 105 -3.48 -6.91 4.48
N LYS A 106 -4.55 -6.74 3.70
CA LYS A 106 -5.15 -7.82 2.89
C LYS A 106 -4.64 -7.82 1.45
N PHE A 107 -4.03 -8.93 1.04
CA PHE A 107 -3.69 -9.22 -0.35
C PHE A 107 -4.93 -9.32 -1.24
N GLY A 108 -4.76 -9.15 -2.55
CA GLY A 108 -5.81 -9.32 -3.55
C GLY A 108 -6.86 -8.21 -3.59
N LYS A 109 -6.73 -7.18 -2.74
CA LYS A 109 -7.57 -5.97 -2.79
C LYS A 109 -6.83 -4.87 -3.53
N LYS A 110 -7.26 -4.48 -4.73
CA LYS A 110 -6.57 -3.44 -5.52
C LYS A 110 -6.36 -2.15 -4.73
N THR A 111 -7.42 -1.59 -4.16
CA THR A 111 -7.37 -0.38 -3.33
C THR A 111 -8.56 -0.36 -2.39
N TYR A 112 -8.36 0.07 -1.14
CA TYR A 112 -9.44 0.29 -0.19
C TYR A 112 -9.14 1.48 0.72
N GLU A 113 -10.21 2.10 1.23
CA GLU A 113 -10.13 3.24 2.13
C GLU A 113 -10.69 2.88 3.51
N ILE A 114 -10.08 3.44 4.54
CA ILE A 114 -10.47 3.27 5.93
C ILE A 114 -10.86 4.65 6.47
N PRO A 115 -12.15 4.85 6.80
CA PRO A 115 -12.64 6.12 7.31
C PRO A 115 -12.10 6.41 8.73
N PRO A 116 -12.21 7.65 9.21
CA PRO A 116 -11.81 7.99 10.57
C PRO A 116 -12.80 7.38 11.57
N LYS A 117 -12.32 7.02 12.77
CA LYS A 117 -13.21 6.55 13.84
C LYS A 117 -14.19 7.68 14.18
N ARG A 118 -15.49 7.39 14.05
CA ARG A 118 -16.56 8.25 14.58
C ARG A 118 -16.71 8.04 16.08
#